data_AF-A0A2N0HMT6-F1
#
_entry.id   AF-A0A2N0HMT6-F1
#
_cell.length_a   1.000
_cell.length_b   1.000
_cell.length_c   1.000
_cell.angle_alpha   90.00
_cell.angle_beta   90.00
_cell.angle_gamma   90.00
#
_symmetry.space_group_name_H-M   'P 1'
#
loop_
_entity.id
_entity.type
_entity.pdbx_description
1 polymer ?
#
loop_
_entity_poly.entity_id
_entity_poly.type
_entity_poly.pdbx_seq_one_letter_code
_entity_poly.pdbx_strand_id
1 'polypeptide(L)'
;MKNTVITIIVIAASALATAQVLPPQRTVEVPALSLRITPPAQPRYLSREDFQPYAGEYTLANGQSLRLRQYGGLQYAKVGDGEEHRIVAAAPNVFVALDRKLKVRIDRRSDGTVTGELVMMVPPQRLADGSMQLERVAALPIAAR
;
A
#
# COMPACT_ATOMS: atom_id res chain seq x y z
N MET A 1 -66.02 -45.70 11.09
CA MET A 1 -66.31 -44.75 12.19
C MET A 1 -65.22 -43.69 12.20
N LYS A 2 -65.60 -42.40 12.07
CA LYS A 2 -64.85 -41.18 12.43
C LYS A 2 -63.55 -40.87 11.67
N ASN A 3 -63.22 -39.64 11.27
CA ASN A 3 -63.91 -38.35 11.13
C ASN A 3 -62.95 -37.46 10.30
N THR A 4 -63.50 -36.58 9.47
CA THR A 4 -62.83 -35.52 8.68
C THR A 4 -62.16 -34.46 9.58
N VAL A 5 -60.95 -33.98 9.24
CA VAL A 5 -60.51 -32.57 9.44
C VAL A 5 -59.44 -32.18 8.41
N ILE A 6 -59.72 -31.12 7.65
CA ILE A 6 -58.76 -30.37 6.82
C ILE A 6 -58.01 -29.40 7.74
N THR A 7 -56.69 -29.30 7.63
CA THR A 7 -55.94 -28.19 8.21
C THR A 7 -54.80 -27.80 7.27
N ILE A 8 -54.95 -26.62 6.67
CA ILE A 8 -53.92 -25.91 5.91
C ILE A 8 -52.97 -25.28 6.93
N ILE A 9 -51.69 -25.64 6.88
CA ILE A 9 -50.63 -24.93 7.60
C ILE A 9 -49.64 -24.42 6.56
N VAL A 10 -49.69 -23.10 6.33
CA VAL A 10 -48.66 -22.34 5.62
C VAL A 10 -47.58 -22.05 6.65
N ILE A 11 -46.41 -22.69 6.52
CA ILE A 11 -45.22 -22.33 7.28
C ILE A 11 -44.34 -21.47 6.39
N ALA A 12 -44.44 -20.15 6.60
CA ALA A 12 -43.37 -19.24 6.27
C ALA A 12 -42.29 -19.38 7.36
N ALA A 13 -41.12 -19.90 7.00
CA ALA A 13 -39.97 -19.92 7.88
C ALA A 13 -38.77 -19.32 7.15
N SER A 14 -38.34 -18.18 7.71
CA SER A 14 -37.33 -17.24 7.28
C SER A 14 -35.99 -17.89 6.90
N ALA A 15 -35.37 -17.37 5.83
CA ALA A 15 -33.98 -17.64 5.51
C ALA A 15 -33.10 -17.23 6.70
N LEU A 16 -32.47 -18.21 7.35
CA LEU A 16 -31.38 -17.96 8.29
C LEU A 16 -30.15 -17.55 7.47
N ALA A 17 -30.00 -16.24 7.26
CA ALA A 17 -28.73 -15.66 6.88
C ALA A 17 -27.75 -15.92 8.03
N THR A 18 -26.90 -16.94 7.88
CA THR A 18 -25.73 -17.09 8.75
C THR A 18 -24.80 -15.94 8.45
N ALA A 19 -24.86 -14.88 9.26
CA ALA A 19 -23.82 -13.87 9.33
C ALA A 19 -22.52 -14.60 9.68
N GLN A 20 -21.63 -14.73 8.71
CA GLN A 20 -20.31 -15.30 8.92
C GLN A 20 -19.60 -14.41 9.94
N VAL A 21 -19.48 -14.90 11.17
CA VAL A 21 -18.65 -14.28 12.20
C VAL A 21 -17.23 -14.32 11.66
N LEU A 22 -16.79 -13.18 11.14
CA LEU A 22 -15.41 -12.97 10.72
C LEU A 22 -14.54 -13.28 11.95
N PRO A 23 -13.56 -14.20 11.87
CA PRO A 23 -12.70 -14.50 13.01
C PRO A 23 -12.07 -13.19 13.49
N PRO A 24 -11.92 -12.99 14.81
CA PRO A 24 -11.42 -11.76 15.37
C PRO A 24 -10.10 -11.44 14.68
N GLN A 25 -10.09 -10.34 13.93
CA GLN A 25 -8.89 -9.82 13.30
C GLN A 25 -7.88 -9.67 14.43
N ARG A 26 -6.85 -10.52 14.43
CA ARG A 26 -5.66 -10.28 15.24
C ARG A 26 -5.04 -9.01 14.68
N THR A 27 -5.49 -7.88 15.19
CA THR A 27 -4.81 -6.61 15.06
C THR A 27 -3.47 -6.79 15.75
N VAL A 28 -2.45 -7.15 14.98
CA VAL A 28 -1.08 -7.10 15.43
C VAL A 28 -0.80 -5.61 15.62
N GLU A 29 -0.79 -5.16 16.86
CA GLU A 29 -0.24 -3.87 17.24
C GLU A 29 1.27 -3.92 16.94
N VAL A 30 1.61 -3.67 15.69
CA VAL A 30 2.99 -3.35 15.33
C VAL A 30 3.26 -2.04 16.06
N PRO A 31 4.28 -1.97 16.94
CA PRO A 31 4.64 -0.73 17.60
C PRO A 31 4.74 0.34 16.54
N ALA A 32 4.00 1.43 16.72
CA ALA A 32 4.05 2.61 15.88
C ALA A 32 5.41 3.30 16.05
N LEU A 33 6.51 2.60 15.73
CA LEU A 33 7.79 3.20 15.43
C LEU A 33 7.49 4.10 14.26
N SER A 34 7.34 5.37 14.58
CA SER A 34 6.56 6.30 13.79
C SER A 34 7.08 6.25 12.36
N LEU A 35 6.23 5.77 11.43
CA LEU A 35 6.45 5.77 9.99
C LEU A 35 6.46 7.23 9.50
N ARG A 36 7.36 8.03 10.06
CA ARG A 36 7.56 9.43 9.78
C ARG A 36 8.36 9.50 8.49
N ILE A 37 7.71 10.04 7.49
CA ILE A 37 8.36 10.40 6.24
C ILE A 37 8.96 11.78 6.48
N THR A 38 10.21 11.83 6.88
CA THR A 38 10.94 13.07 7.12
C THR A 38 12.08 13.18 6.11
N PRO A 39 12.06 14.20 5.24
CA PRO A 39 13.17 14.48 4.35
C PRO A 39 14.44 14.77 5.16
N PRO A 40 15.63 14.41 4.65
CA PRO A 40 16.89 14.76 5.31
C PRO A 40 17.05 16.28 5.41
N ALA A 41 17.69 16.75 6.47
CA ALA A 41 17.96 18.18 6.68
C ALA A 41 18.77 18.81 5.52
N GLN A 42 19.63 18.01 4.89
CA GLN A 42 20.33 18.36 3.65
C GLN A 42 19.94 17.36 2.56
N PRO A 43 19.08 17.77 1.60
CA PRO A 43 18.72 16.93 0.48
C PRO A 43 19.95 16.61 -0.38
N ARG A 44 20.24 15.32 -0.55
CA ARG A 44 21.27 14.87 -1.49
C ARG A 44 20.61 14.44 -2.79
N TYR A 45 20.95 15.14 -3.86
CA TYR A 45 20.60 14.73 -5.22
C TYR A 45 21.69 13.82 -5.75
N LEU A 46 21.29 12.68 -6.31
CA LEU A 46 22.22 11.76 -6.96
C LEU A 46 22.48 12.19 -8.40
N SER A 47 23.70 11.94 -8.87
CA SER A 47 24.00 12.00 -10.30
C SER A 47 23.19 10.94 -11.06
N ARG A 48 23.21 10.99 -12.39
CA ARG A 48 22.52 9.98 -13.21
C ARG A 48 23.09 8.59 -13.01
N GLU A 49 24.40 8.48 -13.04
CA GLU A 49 25.15 7.25 -12.78
C GLU A 49 24.86 6.66 -11.40
N ASP A 50 24.76 7.49 -10.35
CA ASP A 50 24.45 7.03 -9.00
C ASP A 50 22.99 6.58 -8.83
N PHE A 51 22.06 7.18 -9.59
CA PHE A 51 20.63 6.86 -9.50
C PHE A 51 20.20 5.75 -10.48
N GLN A 52 20.94 5.54 -11.57
CA GLN A 52 20.64 4.54 -12.59
C GLN A 52 20.42 3.13 -12.00
N PRO A 53 21.17 2.68 -10.97
CA PRO A 53 20.92 1.44 -10.25
C PRO A 53 19.68 1.46 -9.35
N TYR A 54 18.80 2.43 -9.42
CA TYR A 54 17.52 2.42 -8.71
C TYR A 54 16.35 2.80 -9.61
N ALA A 55 16.63 3.50 -10.71
CA ALA A 55 15.65 3.77 -11.75
C ALA A 55 15.04 2.48 -12.31
N GLY A 56 13.74 2.51 -12.57
CA GLY A 56 12.99 1.36 -13.06
C GLY A 56 11.58 1.30 -12.50
N GLU A 57 10.91 0.20 -12.81
CA GLU A 57 9.57 -0.11 -12.32
C GLU A 57 9.60 -1.37 -11.46
N TYR A 58 8.95 -1.29 -10.31
CA TYR A 58 8.89 -2.33 -9.29
C TYR A 58 7.43 -2.70 -9.07
N THR A 59 7.16 -3.97 -8.84
CA THR A 59 5.83 -4.42 -8.42
C THR A 59 5.75 -4.37 -6.90
N LEU A 60 4.70 -3.77 -6.35
CA LEU A 60 4.40 -3.75 -4.92
C LEU A 60 3.51 -4.96 -4.58
N ALA A 61 3.54 -5.40 -3.32
CA ALA A 61 2.75 -6.56 -2.87
C ALA A 61 1.23 -6.39 -3.02
N ASN A 62 0.71 -5.16 -3.13
CA ASN A 62 -0.69 -4.90 -3.43
C ASN A 62 -1.02 -4.93 -4.94
N GLY A 63 -0.06 -5.30 -5.80
CA GLY A 63 -0.21 -5.37 -7.25
C GLY A 63 0.01 -4.04 -7.98
N GLN A 64 0.14 -2.92 -7.27
CA GLN A 64 0.47 -1.63 -7.90
C GLN A 64 1.95 -1.59 -8.32
N SER A 65 2.29 -0.69 -9.26
CA SER A 65 3.68 -0.43 -9.60
C SER A 65 4.25 0.77 -8.83
N LEU A 66 5.53 0.69 -8.48
CA LEU A 66 6.35 1.81 -8.04
C LEU A 66 7.36 2.10 -9.15
N ARG A 67 7.31 3.30 -9.71
CA ARG A 67 8.26 3.74 -10.73
C ARG A 67 9.19 4.80 -10.17
N LEU A 68 10.50 4.55 -10.31
CA LEU A 68 11.56 5.50 -10.02
C LEU A 68 12.20 5.97 -11.32
N ARG A 69 12.31 7.28 -11.50
CA ARG A 69 12.96 7.87 -12.69
C ARG A 69 13.70 9.16 -12.37
N GLN A 70 14.59 9.54 -13.28
CA GLN A 70 15.26 10.84 -13.23
C GLN A 70 15.00 11.60 -14.52
N TYR A 71 14.70 12.90 -14.39
CA TYR A 71 14.50 13.81 -15.51
C TYR A 71 14.97 15.21 -15.15
N GLY A 72 15.74 15.85 -16.02
CA GLY A 72 16.28 17.20 -15.79
C GLY A 72 17.17 17.29 -14.54
N GLY A 73 17.89 16.20 -14.19
CA GLY A 73 18.71 16.12 -12.98
C GLY A 73 17.94 15.83 -11.69
N LEU A 74 16.61 15.86 -11.72
CA LEU A 74 15.75 15.62 -10.55
C LEU A 74 15.25 14.17 -10.52
N GLN A 75 15.17 13.58 -9.33
CA GLN A 75 14.61 12.25 -9.13
C GLN A 75 13.12 12.30 -8.77
N TYR A 76 12.39 11.29 -9.22
CA TYR A 76 10.95 11.17 -9.04
C TYR A 76 10.53 9.75 -8.68
N ALA A 77 9.48 9.64 -7.88
CA ALA A 77 8.76 8.40 -7.58
C ALA A 77 7.27 8.55 -7.90
N LYS A 78 6.67 7.53 -8.51
CA LYS A 78 5.23 7.45 -8.77
C LYS A 78 4.70 6.07 -8.43
N VAL A 79 3.55 6.01 -7.77
CA VAL A 79 2.86 4.76 -7.40
C VAL A 79 1.60 4.61 -8.25
N GLY A 80 1.51 3.54 -9.03
CA GLY A 80 0.44 3.29 -9.99
C GLY A 80 0.20 4.50 -10.90
N ASP A 81 -1.05 4.93 -10.99
CA ASP A 81 -1.47 6.11 -11.76
C ASP A 81 -1.46 7.41 -10.95
N GLY A 82 -1.00 7.37 -9.70
CA GLY A 82 -1.01 8.50 -8.77
C GLY A 82 -0.11 9.68 -9.17
N GLU A 83 -0.04 10.66 -8.25
CA GLU A 83 0.86 11.80 -8.40
C GLU A 83 2.32 11.36 -8.44
N GLU A 84 3.14 12.18 -9.09
CA GLU A 84 4.58 11.99 -9.10
C GLU A 84 5.23 12.89 -8.05
N HIS A 85 6.07 12.29 -7.23
CA HIS A 85 6.70 12.94 -6.09
C HIS A 85 8.18 13.15 -6.36
N ARG A 86 8.68 14.39 -6.17
CA ARG A 86 10.12 14.66 -6.19
C ARG A 86 10.77 14.01 -4.97
N ILE A 87 11.79 13.19 -5.21
CA ILE A 87 12.51 12.47 -4.16
C ILE A 87 13.96 12.92 -4.08
N VAL A 88 14.55 12.71 -2.91
CA VAL A 88 15.98 12.93 -2.64
C VAL A 88 16.54 11.75 -1.87
N ALA A 89 17.84 11.51 -1.97
CA ALA A 89 18.50 10.46 -1.21
C ALA A 89 18.63 10.88 0.26
N ALA A 90 18.10 10.05 1.16
CA ALA A 90 18.33 10.13 2.59
C ALA A 90 19.47 9.20 3.05
N ALA A 91 19.73 8.14 2.28
CA ALA A 91 20.84 7.21 2.40
C ALA A 91 21.12 6.58 1.00
N PRO A 92 22.22 5.82 0.80
CA PRO A 92 22.59 5.28 -0.52
C PRO A 92 21.46 4.57 -1.28
N ASN A 93 20.56 3.90 -0.55
CA ASN A 93 19.47 3.12 -1.09
C ASN A 93 18.09 3.52 -0.52
N VAL A 94 18.01 4.68 0.14
CA VAL A 94 16.80 5.21 0.75
C VAL A 94 16.48 6.57 0.16
N PHE A 95 15.27 6.72 -0.34
CA PHE A 95 14.75 7.92 -0.97
C PHE A 95 13.55 8.43 -0.20
N VAL A 96 13.44 9.75 -0.05
CA VAL A 96 12.31 10.39 0.62
C VAL A 96 11.76 11.48 -0.27
N ALA A 97 10.43 11.53 -0.40
CA ALA A 97 9.76 12.59 -1.11
C ALA A 97 9.81 13.92 -0.35
N LEU A 98 10.08 15.00 -1.07
CA LEU A 98 10.19 16.35 -0.49
C LEU A 98 8.87 16.83 0.14
N ASP A 99 7.73 16.37 -0.39
CA ASP A 99 6.38 16.63 0.11
C ASP A 99 5.97 15.74 1.30
N ARG A 100 6.87 14.86 1.76
CA ARG A 100 6.65 13.94 2.88
C ARG A 100 5.57 12.89 2.65
N LYS A 101 5.16 12.67 1.40
CA LYS A 101 4.12 11.70 1.06
C LYS A 101 4.65 10.27 0.89
N LEU A 102 5.93 10.08 0.58
CA LEU A 102 6.53 8.75 0.49
C LEU A 102 8.00 8.66 0.92
N LYS A 103 8.40 7.45 1.33
CA LYS A 103 9.77 7.01 1.57
C LYS A 103 9.94 5.63 0.94
N VAL A 104 11.04 5.42 0.24
CA VAL A 104 11.36 4.16 -0.45
C VAL A 104 12.72 3.68 0.01
N ARG A 105 12.85 2.38 0.27
CA ARG A 105 14.12 1.68 0.44
C ARG A 105 14.19 0.56 -0.59
N ILE A 106 15.30 0.48 -1.33
CA ILE A 106 15.52 -0.57 -2.33
C ILE A 106 16.79 -1.31 -1.96
N ASP A 107 16.73 -2.62 -1.81
CA ASP A 107 17.91 -3.45 -1.60
C ASP A 107 18.11 -4.32 -2.83
N ARG A 108 19.29 -4.17 -3.43
CA ARG A 108 19.75 -5.02 -4.53
C ARG A 108 20.78 -5.97 -3.99
N ARG A 109 20.55 -7.27 -4.19
CA ARG A 109 21.53 -8.31 -3.86
C ARG A 109 22.37 -8.63 -5.11
N SER A 110 23.57 -9.18 -4.89
CA SER A 110 24.52 -9.52 -5.95
C SER A 110 24.03 -10.60 -6.93
N ASP A 111 23.02 -11.38 -6.54
CA ASP A 111 22.33 -12.36 -7.39
C ASP A 111 21.31 -11.73 -8.35
N GLY A 112 21.17 -10.39 -8.32
CA GLY A 112 20.22 -9.65 -9.13
C GLY A 112 18.83 -9.50 -8.49
N THR A 113 18.58 -10.16 -7.35
CA THR A 113 17.30 -10.02 -6.66
C THR A 113 17.13 -8.60 -6.11
N VAL A 114 15.95 -8.03 -6.36
CA VAL A 114 15.57 -6.73 -5.82
C VAL A 114 14.45 -6.90 -4.80
N THR A 115 14.68 -6.36 -3.61
CA THR A 115 13.69 -6.27 -2.54
C THR A 115 13.60 -4.83 -2.06
N GLY A 116 12.70 -4.56 -1.11
CA GLY A 116 12.60 -3.25 -0.53
C GLY A 116 11.23 -2.97 0.04
N GLU A 117 11.01 -1.71 0.37
CA GLU A 117 9.82 -1.24 1.05
C GLU A 117 9.47 0.18 0.60
N LEU A 118 8.21 0.39 0.32
CA LEU A 118 7.58 1.70 0.15
C LEU A 118 6.76 2.00 1.39
N VAL A 119 7.03 3.13 2.03
CA VAL A 119 6.15 3.74 3.03
C VAL A 119 5.51 4.96 2.40
N MET A 120 4.18 5.05 2.41
CA MET A 120 3.48 6.19 1.82
C MET A 120 2.29 6.64 2.65
N MET A 121 1.96 7.92 2.53
CA MET A 121 0.68 8.47 2.93
C MET A 121 -0.34 8.16 1.84
N VAL A 122 -1.30 7.31 2.17
CA VAL A 122 -2.43 7.00 1.28
C VAL A 122 -3.40 8.18 1.37
N PRO A 123 -3.73 8.85 0.25
CA PRO A 123 -4.69 9.95 0.25
C PRO A 123 -6.09 9.44 0.62
N PRO A 124 -7.01 10.31 1.05
CA PRO A 124 -8.37 9.88 1.33
C PRO A 124 -9.01 9.29 0.08
N GLN A 125 -9.65 8.13 0.21
CA GLN A 125 -10.36 7.50 -0.89
C GLN A 125 -11.80 7.21 -0.48
N ARG A 126 -12.73 7.54 -1.38
CA ARG A 126 -14.11 7.09 -1.24
C ARG A 126 -14.17 5.61 -1.62
N LEU A 127 -14.59 4.79 -0.68
CA LEU A 127 -14.77 3.36 -0.88
C LEU A 127 -16.08 3.08 -1.63
N ALA A 128 -16.20 1.89 -2.20
CA ALA A 128 -17.38 1.47 -2.96
C ALA A 128 -18.68 1.48 -2.13
N ASP A 129 -18.57 1.37 -0.81
CA ASP A 129 -19.69 1.46 0.14
C ASP A 129 -20.09 2.91 0.49
N GLY A 130 -19.45 3.91 -0.14
CA GLY A 130 -19.70 5.32 0.10
C GLY A 130 -18.98 5.90 1.32
N SER A 131 -18.28 5.09 2.10
CA SER A 131 -17.46 5.57 3.21
C SER A 131 -16.18 6.25 2.72
N MET A 132 -15.63 7.17 3.53
CA MET A 132 -14.36 7.82 3.26
C MET A 132 -13.27 7.13 4.09
N GLN A 133 -12.31 6.51 3.41
CA GLN A 133 -11.06 6.11 4.06
C GLN A 133 -10.21 7.36 4.26
N LEU A 134 -9.85 7.68 5.50
CA LEU A 134 -9.01 8.82 5.85
C LEU A 134 -7.56 8.58 5.44
N GLU A 135 -6.76 9.67 5.43
CA GLU A 135 -5.32 9.56 5.23
C GLU A 135 -4.70 8.62 6.26
N ARG A 136 -3.91 7.67 5.77
CA ARG A 136 -3.19 6.72 6.62
C ARG A 136 -1.84 6.40 6.02
N VAL A 137 -0.91 6.05 6.88
CA VAL A 137 0.38 5.53 6.42
C VAL A 137 0.22 4.05 6.07
N ALA A 138 0.73 3.67 4.90
CA ALA A 138 0.84 2.28 4.44
C ALA A 138 2.31 1.93 4.20
N ALA A 139 2.67 0.70 4.54
CA ALA A 139 3.96 0.10 4.22
C ALA A 139 3.73 -1.07 3.26
N LEU A 140 4.38 -1.03 2.10
CA LEU A 140 4.19 -1.96 0.99
C LEU A 140 5.55 -2.53 0.60
N PRO A 141 5.79 -3.84 0.77
CA PRO A 141 7.02 -4.45 0.31
C PRO A 141 7.05 -4.49 -1.22
N ILE A 142 8.25 -4.36 -1.78
CA ILE A 142 8.49 -4.65 -3.19
C ILE A 142 8.44 -6.16 -3.36
N ALA A 143 7.60 -6.63 -4.28
CA ALA A 143 7.56 -8.04 -4.66
C ALA A 143 8.90 -8.42 -5.28
N ALA A 144 9.58 -9.39 -4.66
CA ALA A 144 10.87 -9.84 -5.12
C ALA A 144 10.80 -10.31 -6.59
N ARG A 145 11.81 -9.94 -7.36
CA ARG A 145 12.07 -10.45 -8.71
C ARG A 145 13.45 -11.08 -8.77
#